data_AF-A0A7M7P7A0-F1
#
_entry.id   AF-A0A7M7P7A0-F1
#
_cell.length_a   1.000
_cell.length_b   1.000
_cell.length_c   1.000
_cell.angle_alpha   90.00
_cell.angle_beta   90.00
_cell.angle_gamma   90.00
#
_symmetry.space_group_name_H-M   'P 1'
#
loop_
_entity.id
_entity.type
_entity.pdbx_description
1 polymer ?
#
loop_
_entity_poly.entity_id
_entity_poly.type
_entity_poly.pdbx_seq_one_letter_code
_entity_poly.pdbx_strand_id
1 'polypeptide(L)'
;MAVQYGQESVKHLKYHGANVESPYGQTPLHLAASLGHLKATIILSHGANMDKEDKDGYSALYSSAQILNIHLDIAKYLSSPGAEVNKGYKDGWTALHGSAFNGDLDVLKYLINQGAEVDMGDNKAKELSKGAEVNEENNDGRTAFQLAAGNGHLNVTKYLICEGAEVNRGDHNGGTAFHSAAFNGHLDVLKYLISQGAELDQNNLTDIHLAIQHGHISTVEKLVSEGADLNIQSPDGQTCLHKAIKLCNSSENIVQESETLRKISEEHYGGELSPEKALVFYLLENGAKLDVKDERGNLPIQYAKDEVVKQMILSR
;
A
#
# COMPACT_ATOMS: atom_id res chain seq x y z
N MET A 1 -18.87 -13.19 24.91
CA MET A 1 -19.92 -12.51 25.72
C MET A 1 -19.36 -11.51 26.74
N ALA A 2 -18.88 -11.91 27.95
CA ALA A 2 -18.49 -10.93 28.98
C ALA A 2 -17.47 -9.87 28.51
N VAL A 3 -16.39 -10.31 27.84
CA VAL A 3 -15.41 -9.43 27.18
C VAL A 3 -16.04 -8.59 26.08
N GLN A 4 -16.84 -9.21 25.22
CA GLN A 4 -17.47 -8.62 24.04
C GLN A 4 -18.41 -7.45 24.37
N TYR A 5 -19.02 -7.45 25.55
CA TYR A 5 -19.89 -6.38 26.04
C TYR A 5 -19.26 -5.55 27.18
N GLY A 6 -17.94 -5.63 27.37
CA GLY A 6 -17.18 -4.79 28.32
C GLY A 6 -17.61 -4.93 29.79
N GLN A 7 -18.20 -6.07 30.17
CA GLN A 7 -18.91 -6.20 31.45
C GLN A 7 -17.96 -6.33 32.66
N GLU A 8 -18.40 -5.83 33.82
CA GLU A 8 -17.74 -6.03 35.12
C GLU A 8 -17.43 -7.51 35.44
N SER A 9 -18.22 -8.43 34.88
CA SER A 9 -18.04 -9.89 35.01
C SER A 9 -16.68 -10.39 34.50
N VAL A 10 -15.98 -9.65 33.63
CA VAL A 10 -14.61 -9.96 33.17
C VAL A 10 -13.62 -10.17 34.33
N LYS A 11 -13.82 -9.52 35.49
CA LYS A 11 -13.02 -9.73 36.71
C LYS A 11 -12.95 -11.20 37.15
N HIS A 12 -13.99 -12.00 36.88
CA HIS A 12 -14.05 -13.42 37.23
C HIS A 12 -13.26 -14.30 36.23
N LEU A 13 -13.11 -13.86 34.99
CA LEU A 13 -12.34 -14.59 33.98
C LEU A 13 -10.85 -14.65 34.34
N LYS A 14 -10.30 -13.65 35.04
CA LYS A 14 -8.91 -13.63 35.51
C LYS A 14 -8.47 -14.94 36.21
N TYR A 15 -9.36 -15.56 37.00
CA TYR A 15 -9.02 -16.71 37.83
C TYR A 15 -9.35 -18.07 37.21
N HIS A 16 -10.35 -18.13 36.32
CA HIS A 16 -10.90 -19.41 35.82
C HIS A 16 -11.19 -19.43 34.31
N GLY A 17 -10.92 -18.35 33.58
CA GLY A 17 -11.35 -18.19 32.19
C GLY A 17 -10.37 -17.50 31.24
N ALA A 18 -9.29 -16.89 31.74
CA ALA A 18 -8.41 -16.01 30.95
C ALA A 18 -7.76 -16.70 29.72
N ASN A 19 -7.53 -18.01 29.82
CA ASN A 19 -6.97 -18.86 28.75
C ASN A 19 -8.01 -19.81 28.12
N VAL A 20 -9.31 -19.58 28.29
CA VAL A 20 -10.35 -20.35 27.58
C VAL A 20 -10.29 -19.98 26.11
N GLU A 21 -10.21 -20.98 25.24
CA GLU A 21 -10.08 -20.79 23.79
C GLU A 21 -11.44 -20.85 23.08
N SER A 22 -11.63 -20.00 22.09
CA SER A 22 -12.71 -20.14 21.11
C SER A 22 -12.44 -21.32 20.16
N PRO A 23 -13.40 -21.74 19.30
CA PRO A 23 -13.13 -22.69 18.22
C PRO A 23 -12.01 -22.27 17.26
N TYR A 24 -11.64 -20.98 17.25
CA TYR A 24 -10.54 -20.39 16.48
C TYR A 24 -9.25 -20.20 17.31
N GLY A 25 -9.15 -20.73 18.53
CA GLY A 25 -7.97 -20.59 19.41
C GLY A 25 -7.90 -19.28 20.19
N GLN A 26 -8.74 -18.30 19.85
CA GLN A 26 -8.73 -16.97 20.47
C GLN A 26 -9.11 -17.02 21.96
N THR A 27 -8.26 -16.42 22.80
CA THR A 27 -8.54 -16.23 24.22
C THR A 27 -9.36 -14.95 24.48
N PRO A 28 -9.97 -14.79 25.67
CA PRO A 28 -10.48 -13.51 26.15
C PRO A 28 -9.54 -12.32 25.95
N LEU A 29 -8.22 -12.50 26.02
CA LEU A 29 -7.26 -11.40 25.84
C LEU A 29 -7.22 -10.93 24.37
N HIS A 30 -7.26 -11.84 23.41
CA HIS A 30 -7.37 -11.51 21.98
C HIS A 30 -8.62 -10.68 21.71
N LEU A 31 -9.77 -11.15 22.20
CA LEU A 31 -11.06 -10.46 22.10
C LEU A 31 -11.10 -9.13 22.83
N ALA A 32 -10.37 -8.95 23.93
CA ALA A 32 -10.30 -7.67 24.64
C ALA A 32 -9.43 -6.66 23.88
N ALA A 33 -8.33 -7.15 23.30
CA ALA A 33 -7.40 -6.35 22.51
C ALA A 33 -8.02 -5.90 21.17
N SER A 34 -8.67 -6.80 20.43
CA SER A 34 -9.32 -6.49 19.15
C SER A 34 -10.60 -5.66 19.27
N LEU A 35 -11.22 -5.61 20.46
CA LEU A 35 -12.41 -4.76 20.71
C LEU A 35 -12.06 -3.45 21.42
N GLY A 36 -10.78 -3.16 21.69
CA GLY A 36 -10.38 -1.92 22.34
C GLY A 36 -10.71 -1.81 23.83
N HIS A 37 -11.03 -2.92 24.48
CA HIS A 37 -11.51 -2.91 25.85
C HIS A 37 -10.35 -2.84 26.86
N LEU A 38 -9.66 -1.70 26.94
CA LEU A 38 -8.45 -1.49 27.76
C LEU A 38 -8.58 -2.03 29.19
N LYS A 39 -9.71 -1.74 29.87
CA LYS A 39 -9.99 -2.26 31.22
C LYS A 39 -10.08 -3.79 31.26
N ALA A 40 -10.69 -4.41 30.25
CA ALA A 40 -10.76 -5.87 30.14
C ALA A 40 -9.37 -6.47 29.84
N THR A 41 -8.60 -5.86 28.93
CA THR A 41 -7.22 -6.26 28.60
C THR A 41 -6.33 -6.26 29.85
N ILE A 42 -6.36 -5.16 30.63
CA ILE A 42 -5.61 -5.04 31.89
C ILE A 42 -6.07 -6.08 32.93
N ILE A 43 -7.35 -6.42 32.99
CA ILE A 43 -7.84 -7.43 33.94
C ILE A 43 -7.38 -8.84 33.54
N LEU A 44 -7.36 -9.13 32.24
CA LEU A 44 -7.10 -10.47 31.69
C LEU A 44 -5.61 -10.82 31.62
N SER A 45 -4.74 -9.86 31.26
CA SER A 45 -3.27 -10.03 31.21
C SER A 45 -2.66 -10.64 32.48
N HIS A 46 -3.23 -10.32 33.65
CA HIS A 46 -2.74 -10.82 34.95
C HIS A 46 -2.96 -12.33 35.17
N GLY A 47 -3.60 -13.04 34.24
CA GLY A 47 -3.78 -14.49 34.28
C GLY A 47 -3.81 -15.16 32.90
N ALA A 48 -3.64 -14.39 31.83
CA ALA A 48 -3.56 -14.87 30.46
C ALA A 48 -2.10 -15.10 30.05
N ASN A 49 -1.86 -16.08 29.19
CA ASN A 49 -0.62 -16.11 28.42
C ASN A 49 -0.69 -14.98 27.36
N MET A 50 0.23 -14.02 27.45
CA MET A 50 0.27 -12.81 26.63
C MET A 50 0.67 -13.12 25.17
N ASP A 51 1.56 -14.09 25.00
CA ASP A 51 2.12 -14.54 23.73
C ASP A 51 1.42 -15.80 23.19
N LYS A 52 0.26 -16.14 23.77
CA LYS A 52 -0.62 -17.18 23.23
C LYS A 52 -1.11 -16.72 21.86
N GLU A 53 -1.00 -17.62 20.89
CA GLU A 53 -1.51 -17.44 19.54
C GLU A 53 -2.88 -18.10 19.38
N ASP A 54 -3.74 -17.52 18.54
CA ASP A 54 -4.93 -18.18 18.02
C ASP A 54 -4.57 -19.15 16.85
N LYS A 55 -5.56 -19.76 16.20
CA LYS A 55 -5.32 -20.75 15.13
C LYS A 55 -4.77 -20.16 13.84
N ASP A 56 -4.80 -18.84 13.67
CA ASP A 56 -4.16 -18.12 12.58
C ASP A 56 -2.81 -17.53 13.00
N GLY A 57 -2.27 -17.92 14.17
CA GLY A 57 -0.96 -17.48 14.67
C GLY A 57 -0.98 -16.08 15.28
N TYR A 58 -2.15 -15.47 15.44
CA TYR A 58 -2.25 -14.08 15.91
C TYR A 58 -2.16 -14.01 17.44
N SER A 59 -1.35 -13.08 17.95
CA SER A 59 -1.30 -12.75 19.39
C SER A 59 -2.29 -11.65 19.77
N ALA A 60 -2.50 -11.42 21.06
CA ALA A 60 -3.29 -10.29 21.54
C ALA A 60 -2.67 -8.93 21.19
N LEU A 61 -1.32 -8.81 21.23
CA LEU A 61 -0.63 -7.58 20.82
C LEU A 61 -0.92 -7.28 19.34
N TYR A 62 -0.75 -8.28 18.47
CA TYR A 62 -1.05 -8.13 17.05
C TYR A 62 -2.52 -7.77 16.80
N SER A 63 -3.44 -8.45 17.49
CA SER A 63 -4.89 -8.18 17.40
C SER A 63 -5.24 -6.72 17.73
N SER A 64 -4.45 -6.03 18.56
CA SER A 64 -4.65 -4.60 18.85
C SER A 64 -4.11 -3.65 17.78
N ALA A 65 -3.12 -4.09 16.99
CA ALA A 65 -2.52 -3.31 15.90
C ALA A 65 -3.27 -3.45 14.55
N GLN A 66 -4.22 -4.40 14.46
CA GLN A 66 -5.03 -4.63 13.25
C GLN A 66 -6.19 -3.65 13.04
N ILE A 67 -6.62 -2.89 14.04
CA ILE A 67 -7.87 -2.12 13.98
C ILE A 67 -7.61 -0.62 14.17
N LEU A 68 -8.06 0.16 13.18
CA LEU A 68 -7.87 1.60 13.05
C LEU A 68 -8.23 2.40 14.32
N ASN A 69 -7.27 3.21 14.77
CA ASN A 69 -7.43 4.48 15.50
C ASN A 69 -7.87 4.49 16.97
N ILE A 70 -7.90 3.38 17.73
CA ILE A 70 -8.40 3.43 19.12
C ILE A 70 -7.58 2.62 20.15
N HIS A 71 -6.47 1.95 19.79
CA HIS A 71 -5.88 0.91 20.65
C HIS A 71 -4.42 1.15 21.08
N LEU A 72 -3.89 2.37 20.90
CA LEU A 72 -2.56 2.76 21.38
C LEU A 72 -2.28 2.39 22.84
N ASP A 73 -3.22 2.64 23.75
CA ASP A 73 -3.04 2.34 25.18
C ASP A 73 -3.08 0.82 25.48
N ILE A 74 -3.69 0.03 24.59
CA ILE A 74 -3.62 -1.44 24.64
C ILE A 74 -2.28 -1.91 24.10
N ALA A 75 -1.82 -1.40 22.95
CA ALA A 75 -0.49 -1.73 22.41
C ALA A 75 0.61 -1.40 23.44
N LYS A 76 0.58 -0.20 24.04
CA LYS A 76 1.47 0.20 25.15
C LYS A 76 1.45 -0.75 26.35
N TYR A 77 0.28 -1.28 26.67
CA TYR A 77 0.12 -2.17 27.81
C TYR A 77 0.58 -3.60 27.49
N LEU A 78 0.31 -4.08 26.27
CA LEU A 78 0.65 -5.41 25.81
C LEU A 78 2.14 -5.55 25.45
N SER A 79 2.81 -4.53 24.91
CA SER A 79 4.27 -4.52 24.69
C SER A 79 5.12 -4.25 25.94
N SER A 80 4.56 -4.44 27.14
CA SER A 80 5.31 -4.30 28.40
C SER A 80 6.29 -5.49 28.60
N PRO A 81 7.29 -5.40 29.51
CA PRO A 81 8.41 -6.34 29.56
C PRO A 81 7.99 -7.82 29.66
N GLY A 82 8.12 -8.53 28.55
CA GLY A 82 7.72 -9.93 28.40
C GLY A 82 7.19 -10.27 27.01
N ALA A 83 6.53 -9.33 26.32
CA ALA A 83 5.97 -9.58 24.99
C ALA A 83 7.02 -9.52 23.87
N GLU A 84 6.97 -10.47 22.95
CA GLU A 84 7.85 -10.53 21.77
C GLU A 84 7.37 -9.55 20.67
N VAL A 85 7.88 -8.32 20.68
CA VAL A 85 7.46 -7.23 19.77
C VAL A 85 7.67 -7.58 18.28
N ASN A 86 8.75 -8.30 17.96
CA ASN A 86 9.12 -8.74 16.61
C ASN A 86 8.56 -10.10 16.21
N LYS A 87 7.67 -10.70 17.00
CA LYS A 87 7.19 -12.05 16.69
C LYS A 87 6.38 -12.06 15.39
N GLY A 88 6.97 -12.64 14.35
CA GLY A 88 6.29 -12.97 13.11
C GLY A 88 5.17 -13.99 13.36
N TYR A 89 4.01 -13.78 12.75
CA TYR A 89 2.90 -14.73 12.76
C TYR A 89 2.71 -15.37 11.38
N LYS A 90 1.49 -15.83 11.08
CA LYS A 90 1.10 -16.32 9.77
C LYS A 90 1.52 -15.35 8.66
N ASP A 91 2.11 -15.92 7.62
CA ASP A 91 2.68 -15.22 6.48
C ASP A 91 3.81 -14.22 6.83
N GLY A 92 4.50 -14.41 7.96
CA GLY A 92 5.73 -13.69 8.34
C GLY A 92 5.53 -12.23 8.80
N TRP A 93 4.31 -11.71 8.70
CA TRP A 93 4.01 -10.35 9.14
C TRP A 93 4.20 -10.17 10.67
N THR A 94 4.36 -8.92 11.12
CA THR A 94 4.52 -8.53 12.54
C THR A 94 3.47 -7.50 12.98
N ALA A 95 3.49 -7.07 14.26
CA ALA A 95 2.66 -5.96 14.74
C ALA A 95 2.99 -4.63 14.03
N LEU A 96 4.26 -4.44 13.65
CA LEU A 96 4.70 -3.28 12.87
C LEU A 96 4.02 -3.26 11.49
N HIS A 97 4.03 -4.39 10.77
CA HIS A 97 3.31 -4.56 9.50
C HIS A 97 1.81 -4.24 9.64
N GLY A 98 1.15 -4.75 10.70
CA GLY A 98 -0.27 -4.49 10.95
C GLY A 98 -0.58 -3.00 11.16
N SER A 99 0.19 -2.32 12.01
CA SER A 99 0.03 -0.88 12.24
C SER A 99 0.32 -0.05 10.98
N ALA A 100 1.31 -0.45 10.17
CA ALA A 100 1.67 0.24 8.94
C ALA A 100 0.62 0.07 7.83
N PHE A 101 0.10 -1.15 7.64
CA PHE A 101 -1.01 -1.46 6.73
C PHE A 101 -2.28 -0.67 7.06
N ASN A 102 -2.57 -0.48 8.35
CA ASN A 102 -3.74 0.27 8.82
C ASN A 102 -3.52 1.79 8.97
N GLY A 103 -2.28 2.27 8.83
CA GLY A 103 -1.96 3.70 8.96
C GLY A 103 -1.90 4.23 10.40
N ASP A 104 -1.87 3.36 11.42
CA ASP A 104 -1.82 3.75 12.83
C ASP A 104 -0.41 4.22 13.21
N LEU A 105 -0.13 5.49 12.93
CA LEU A 105 1.16 6.13 13.16
C LEU A 105 1.58 6.13 14.64
N ASP A 106 0.63 6.18 15.58
CA ASP A 106 0.98 6.26 17.00
C ASP A 106 1.33 4.88 17.57
N VAL A 107 0.62 3.83 17.17
CA VAL A 107 1.00 2.43 17.47
C VAL A 107 2.33 2.11 16.81
N LEU A 108 2.50 2.46 15.54
CA LEU A 108 3.74 2.25 14.78
C LEU A 108 4.95 2.92 15.44
N LYS A 109 4.86 4.22 15.76
CA LYS A 109 5.88 4.95 16.54
C LYS A 109 6.20 4.26 17.85
N TYR A 110 5.18 3.80 18.56
CA TYR A 110 5.36 3.15 19.84
C TYR A 110 6.10 1.80 19.71
N LEU A 111 5.72 0.96 18.73
CA LEU A 111 6.38 -0.32 18.44
C LEU A 111 7.86 -0.10 18.06
N ILE A 112 8.16 0.86 17.19
CA ILE A 112 9.54 1.24 16.81
C ILE A 112 10.33 1.67 18.06
N ASN A 113 9.73 2.47 18.95
CA ASN A 113 10.34 2.86 20.22
C ASN A 113 10.50 1.68 21.23
N GLN A 114 9.86 0.53 21.03
CA GLN A 114 10.11 -0.71 21.79
C GLN A 114 11.14 -1.63 21.12
N GLY A 115 11.62 -1.31 19.90
CA GLY A 115 12.65 -2.05 19.17
C GLY A 115 12.10 -3.01 18.10
N ALA A 116 11.26 -2.53 17.18
CA ALA A 116 10.64 -3.35 16.14
C ALA A 116 11.35 -3.31 14.75
N GLU A 117 12.01 -4.39 14.30
CA GLU A 117 13.26 -4.54 13.47
C GLU A 117 13.38 -4.11 11.95
N VAL A 118 14.63 -3.77 11.44
CA VAL A 118 15.16 -3.43 10.04
C VAL A 118 16.35 -4.32 9.69
N ASP A 119 16.57 -4.39 8.39
CA ASP A 119 17.88 -4.31 7.76
C ASP A 119 18.27 -2.93 7.15
N MET A 120 19.58 -2.69 7.01
CA MET A 120 20.19 -1.51 6.40
C MET A 120 20.73 -1.78 4.98
N GLY A 121 20.63 -0.78 4.10
CA GLY A 121 21.47 -0.72 2.90
C GLY A 121 22.94 -0.39 3.21
N ASP A 122 23.87 -0.94 2.42
CA ASP A 122 25.31 -0.72 2.52
C ASP A 122 25.72 0.77 2.46
N ASN A 123 25.90 1.46 3.59
CA ASN A 123 26.84 2.60 3.76
C ASN A 123 27.05 3.10 5.22
N LYS A 124 27.87 2.38 5.99
CA LYS A 124 28.91 2.90 6.91
C LYS A 124 28.68 4.25 7.64
N ALA A 125 27.92 4.25 8.74
CA ALA A 125 28.13 5.19 9.87
C ALA A 125 27.59 4.65 11.21
N LYS A 126 28.38 3.81 11.90
CA LYS A 126 28.07 3.35 13.26
C LYS A 126 28.62 4.33 14.30
N GLU A 127 27.78 5.24 14.84
CA GLU A 127 27.82 5.67 16.26
C GLU A 127 26.69 6.64 16.68
N LEU A 128 26.24 6.49 17.93
CA LEU A 128 25.44 7.42 18.77
C LEU A 128 24.11 8.01 18.22
N SER A 129 23.06 7.19 18.16
CA SER A 129 21.84 7.34 19.00
C SER A 129 20.66 6.54 18.41
N LYS A 130 19.93 5.79 19.26
CA LYS A 130 18.58 5.22 19.02
C LYS A 130 18.20 4.87 17.55
N GLY A 131 19.10 4.23 16.80
CA GLY A 131 18.79 3.73 15.46
C GLY A 131 18.04 2.41 15.61
N ALA A 132 16.72 2.47 15.57
CA ALA A 132 15.89 1.28 15.50
C ALA A 132 15.76 0.88 14.03
N GLU A 133 16.38 -0.25 13.72
CA GLU A 133 15.76 -1.37 13.02
C GLU A 133 14.19 -1.25 12.88
N VAL A 134 13.59 -1.14 11.63
CA VAL A 134 12.15 -1.06 11.11
C VAL A 134 11.73 -1.66 9.67
N ASN A 135 12.44 -2.64 9.05
CA ASN A 135 12.30 -3.26 7.69
C ASN A 135 12.15 -4.82 7.70
N GLU A 136 11.66 -5.45 8.77
CA GLU A 136 11.26 -6.89 8.69
C GLU A 136 10.37 -7.14 7.46
N GLU A 137 10.55 -8.28 6.78
CA GLU A 137 9.77 -8.66 5.60
C GLU A 137 8.75 -9.76 5.96
N ASN A 138 7.52 -9.62 5.46
CA ASN A 138 6.57 -10.71 5.45
C ASN A 138 6.97 -11.80 4.42
N ASN A 139 6.24 -12.92 4.35
CA ASN A 139 6.51 -14.01 3.41
C ASN A 139 6.39 -13.63 1.92
N ASP A 140 5.79 -12.48 1.58
CA ASP A 140 5.76 -11.91 0.23
C ASP A 140 6.98 -11.02 -0.07
N GLY A 141 7.91 -10.88 0.88
CA GLY A 141 9.05 -9.95 0.82
C GLY A 141 8.65 -8.51 1.14
N ARG A 142 7.48 -8.30 1.74
CA ARG A 142 6.91 -6.96 1.93
C ARG A 142 7.21 -6.39 3.29
N THR A 143 7.78 -5.19 3.32
CA THR A 143 8.04 -4.42 4.53
C THR A 143 6.84 -3.59 4.99
N ALA A 144 6.84 -3.20 6.26
CA ALA A 144 5.91 -2.22 6.81
C ALA A 144 5.83 -0.92 5.96
N PHE A 145 6.95 -0.46 5.41
CA PHE A 145 7.02 0.73 4.56
C PHE A 145 6.28 0.55 3.22
N GLN A 146 6.48 -0.57 2.53
CA GLN A 146 5.76 -0.89 1.29
C GLN A 146 4.26 -1.04 1.53
N LEU A 147 3.85 -1.67 2.65
CA LEU A 147 2.43 -1.77 3.04
C LEU A 147 1.81 -0.40 3.33
N ALA A 148 2.52 0.50 4.02
CA ALA A 148 2.03 1.85 4.30
C ALA A 148 1.87 2.69 3.01
N ALA A 149 2.86 2.65 2.13
CA ALA A 149 2.83 3.35 0.85
C ALA A 149 1.71 2.81 -0.06
N GLY A 150 1.61 1.47 -0.15
CA GLY A 150 0.61 0.77 -0.93
C GLY A 150 -0.83 0.97 -0.46
N ASN A 151 -1.06 1.36 0.79
CA ASN A 151 -2.40 1.72 1.32
C ASN A 151 -2.63 3.23 1.46
N GLY A 152 -1.71 4.07 0.97
CA GLY A 152 -1.89 5.53 0.92
C GLY A 152 -1.59 6.27 2.23
N HIS A 153 -0.95 5.62 3.20
CA HIS A 153 -0.71 6.18 4.52
C HIS A 153 0.51 7.12 4.53
N LEU A 154 0.37 8.29 3.91
CA LEU A 154 1.46 9.27 3.74
C LEU A 154 2.20 9.62 5.05
N ASN A 155 1.48 9.74 6.17
CA ASN A 155 2.09 10.10 7.46
C ASN A 155 2.93 8.96 8.05
N VAL A 156 2.51 7.71 7.86
CA VAL A 156 3.31 6.51 8.21
C VAL A 156 4.49 6.36 7.26
N THR A 157 4.27 6.52 5.96
CA THR A 157 5.31 6.48 4.92
C THR A 157 6.45 7.47 5.21
N LYS A 158 6.10 8.72 5.54
CA LYS A 158 7.05 9.76 5.98
C LYS A 158 7.82 9.36 7.22
N TYR A 159 7.14 8.79 8.21
CA TYR A 159 7.78 8.42 9.46
C TYR A 159 8.77 7.25 9.26
N LEU A 160 8.38 6.22 8.50
CA LEU A 160 9.25 5.07 8.22
C LEU A 160 10.50 5.47 7.42
N ILE A 161 10.39 6.38 6.43
CA ILE A 161 11.59 6.92 5.76
C ILE A 161 12.49 7.70 6.74
N CYS A 162 11.92 8.50 7.65
CA CYS A 162 12.70 9.20 8.69
C CYS A 162 13.42 8.25 9.67
N GLU A 163 12.86 7.07 9.94
CA GLU A 163 13.49 6.03 10.76
C GLU A 163 14.43 5.10 9.94
N GLY A 164 14.62 5.35 8.64
CA GLY A 164 15.62 4.68 7.80
C GLY A 164 15.11 3.61 6.83
N ALA A 165 13.80 3.53 6.57
CA ALA A 165 13.26 2.56 5.61
C ALA A 165 13.81 2.74 4.18
N GLU A 166 14.08 1.62 3.51
CA GLU A 166 14.71 1.59 2.18
C GLU A 166 13.69 1.90 1.07
N VAL A 167 13.79 3.11 0.49
CA VAL A 167 12.84 3.60 -0.53
C VAL A 167 12.71 2.68 -1.75
N ASN A 168 13.84 2.09 -2.18
CA ASN A 168 13.97 1.34 -3.43
C ASN A 168 13.97 -0.19 -3.24
N ARG A 169 13.72 -0.68 -2.01
CA ARG A 169 13.61 -2.13 -1.75
C ARG A 169 12.41 -2.70 -2.49
N GLY A 170 12.62 -3.80 -3.21
CA GLY A 170 11.57 -4.57 -3.88
C GLY A 170 11.11 -5.76 -3.04
N ASP A 171 9.84 -6.15 -3.17
CA ASP A 171 9.30 -7.39 -2.61
C ASP A 171 9.79 -8.65 -3.36
N HIS A 172 9.32 -9.85 -3.02
CA HIS A 172 9.75 -11.09 -3.69
C HIS A 172 9.45 -11.12 -5.21
N ASN A 173 8.62 -10.20 -5.72
CA ASN A 173 8.32 -10.03 -7.15
C ASN A 173 9.07 -8.83 -7.77
N GLY A 174 9.95 -8.16 -7.01
CA GLY A 174 10.61 -6.91 -7.39
C GLY A 174 9.75 -5.66 -7.20
N GLY A 175 8.55 -5.78 -6.63
CA GLY A 175 7.63 -4.65 -6.46
C GLY A 175 8.06 -3.70 -5.35
N THR A 176 8.34 -2.44 -5.67
CA THR A 176 8.73 -1.44 -4.66
C THR A 176 7.51 -0.74 -4.01
N ALA A 177 7.76 0.07 -2.98
CA ALA A 177 6.75 0.93 -2.37
C ALA A 177 6.11 1.90 -3.38
N PHE A 178 6.89 2.34 -4.38
CA PHE A 178 6.42 3.19 -5.47
C PHE A 178 5.42 2.44 -6.37
N HIS A 179 5.76 1.22 -6.83
CA HIS A 179 4.86 0.37 -7.62
C HIS A 179 3.51 0.14 -6.91
N SER A 180 3.55 -0.14 -5.60
CA SER A 180 2.35 -0.39 -4.79
C SER A 180 1.46 0.87 -4.67
N ALA A 181 2.08 2.04 -4.46
CA ALA A 181 1.37 3.32 -4.43
C ALA A 181 0.84 3.74 -5.82
N ALA A 182 1.51 3.34 -6.90
CA ALA A 182 1.10 3.62 -8.28
C ALA A 182 -0.11 2.78 -8.68
N PHE A 183 -0.07 1.48 -8.38
CA PHE A 183 -1.17 0.53 -8.59
C PHE A 183 -2.47 0.98 -7.92
N ASN A 184 -2.40 1.45 -6.66
CA ASN A 184 -3.56 1.88 -5.88
C ASN A 184 -3.87 3.39 -5.98
N GLY A 185 -3.16 4.14 -6.83
CA GLY A 185 -3.48 5.54 -7.14
C GLY A 185 -3.13 6.58 -6.06
N HIS A 186 -2.24 6.26 -5.13
CA HIS A 186 -1.89 7.11 -3.99
C HIS A 186 -0.89 8.23 -4.37
N LEU A 187 -1.39 9.23 -5.10
CA LEU A 187 -0.59 10.32 -5.69
C LEU A 187 0.25 11.13 -4.70
N ASP A 188 -0.26 11.37 -3.49
CA ASP A 188 0.44 12.13 -2.45
C ASP A 188 1.62 11.35 -1.86
N VAL A 189 1.46 10.03 -1.68
CA VAL A 189 2.55 9.08 -1.42
C VAL A 189 3.55 9.09 -2.57
N LEU A 190 3.13 8.92 -3.82
CA LEU A 190 4.04 8.92 -4.99
C LEU A 190 4.87 10.18 -5.11
N LYS A 191 4.25 11.36 -4.96
CA LYS A 191 4.94 12.66 -4.95
C LYS A 191 6.01 12.72 -3.86
N TYR A 192 5.73 12.16 -2.68
CA TYR A 192 6.69 12.11 -1.60
C TYR A 192 7.81 11.10 -1.89
N LEU A 193 7.51 9.88 -2.35
CA LEU A 193 8.50 8.86 -2.73
C LEU A 193 9.50 9.39 -3.78
N ILE A 194 9.02 10.04 -4.85
CA ILE A 194 9.88 10.69 -5.86
C ILE A 194 10.80 11.72 -5.20
N SER A 195 10.28 12.54 -4.28
CA SER A 195 11.10 13.52 -3.55
C SER A 195 12.14 12.91 -2.61
N GLN A 196 12.05 11.61 -2.31
CA GLN A 196 13.03 10.86 -1.50
C GLN A 196 13.96 9.99 -2.36
N GLY A 197 13.96 10.16 -3.69
CA GLY A 197 14.83 9.42 -4.59
C GLY A 197 14.31 8.03 -4.96
N ALA A 198 12.99 7.83 -4.96
CA ALA A 198 12.39 6.60 -5.47
C ALA A 198 12.83 6.33 -6.92
N GLU A 199 13.49 5.20 -7.14
CA GLU A 199 13.91 4.75 -8.46
C GLU A 199 12.69 4.30 -9.27
N LEU A 200 12.44 5.01 -10.36
CA LEU A 200 11.57 4.55 -11.44
C LEU A 200 12.36 3.49 -12.21
N ASP A 201 12.03 2.22 -12.03
CA ASP A 201 12.75 1.12 -12.69
C ASP A 201 12.74 1.30 -14.22
N GLN A 202 13.89 1.12 -14.85
CA GLN A 202 14.05 1.12 -16.30
C GLN A 202 13.18 0.04 -16.99
N ASN A 203 12.78 -1.00 -16.26
CA ASN A 203 11.85 -1.99 -16.80
C ASN A 203 10.43 -1.44 -16.97
N ASN A 204 9.97 -0.46 -16.17
CA ASN A 204 8.74 0.37 -16.35
C ASN A 204 7.45 -0.38 -16.75
N LEU A 205 7.42 -1.70 -16.54
CA LEU A 205 6.49 -2.65 -17.20
C LEU A 205 5.05 -2.46 -16.74
N THR A 206 4.88 -1.91 -15.53
CA THR A 206 3.64 -2.02 -14.77
C THR A 206 3.06 -0.64 -14.43
N ASP A 207 3.83 0.31 -13.89
CA ASP A 207 3.24 1.49 -13.23
C ASP A 207 2.38 2.39 -14.12
N ILE A 208 2.85 2.79 -15.31
CA ILE A 208 2.02 3.60 -16.22
C ILE A 208 0.86 2.79 -16.81
N HIS A 209 1.06 1.49 -17.06
CA HIS A 209 0.00 0.59 -17.55
C HIS A 209 -1.10 0.40 -16.51
N LEU A 210 -0.74 0.25 -15.24
CA LEU A 210 -1.64 0.12 -14.10
C LEU A 210 -2.37 1.45 -13.82
N ALA A 211 -1.63 2.56 -13.76
CA ALA A 211 -2.24 3.88 -13.56
C ALA A 211 -3.26 4.21 -14.66
N ILE A 212 -3.00 3.83 -15.91
CA ILE A 212 -3.98 3.90 -17.01
C ILE A 212 -5.14 2.92 -16.74
N GLN A 213 -4.85 1.63 -16.53
CA GLN A 213 -5.86 0.57 -16.32
C GLN A 213 -6.83 0.86 -15.16
N HIS A 214 -6.40 1.57 -14.12
CA HIS A 214 -7.21 1.96 -12.97
C HIS A 214 -7.71 3.43 -13.02
N GLY A 215 -7.49 4.14 -14.14
CA GLY A 215 -8.00 5.50 -14.35
C GLY A 215 -7.33 6.60 -13.52
N HIS A 216 -6.15 6.33 -12.95
CA HIS A 216 -5.39 7.23 -12.07
C HIS A 216 -4.62 8.30 -12.87
N ILE A 217 -5.35 9.18 -13.56
CA ILE A 217 -4.78 10.17 -14.50
C ILE A 217 -3.72 11.06 -13.87
N SER A 218 -3.94 11.58 -12.66
CA SER A 218 -2.96 12.42 -11.98
C SER A 218 -1.64 11.67 -11.66
N THR A 219 -1.67 10.34 -11.59
CA THR A 219 -0.47 9.49 -11.53
C THR A 219 0.17 9.36 -12.90
N VAL A 220 -0.61 9.14 -13.97
CA VAL A 220 -0.10 9.11 -15.36
C VAL A 220 0.59 10.42 -15.71
N GLU A 221 -0.07 11.57 -15.51
CA GLU A 221 0.50 12.91 -15.74
C GLU A 221 1.81 13.11 -14.98
N LYS A 222 1.87 12.65 -13.73
CA LYS A 222 3.08 12.75 -12.91
C LYS A 222 4.21 11.88 -13.47
N LEU A 223 3.95 10.62 -13.82
CA LEU A 223 4.93 9.72 -14.43
C LEU A 223 5.48 10.28 -15.74
N VAL A 224 4.62 10.82 -16.60
CA VAL A 224 5.03 11.47 -17.86
C VAL A 224 5.90 12.71 -17.58
N SER A 225 5.55 13.54 -16.59
CA SER A 225 6.34 14.71 -16.22
C SER A 225 7.73 14.39 -15.64
N GLU A 226 7.92 13.19 -15.10
CA GLU A 226 9.23 12.67 -14.63
C GLU A 226 9.98 11.89 -15.71
N GLY A 227 9.45 11.81 -16.94
CA GLY A 227 10.12 11.18 -18.08
C GLY A 227 9.94 9.66 -18.21
N ALA A 228 8.83 9.09 -17.71
CA ALA A 228 8.50 7.69 -17.95
C ALA A 228 8.38 7.36 -19.45
N ASP A 229 8.95 6.22 -19.89
CA ASP A 229 8.88 5.81 -21.30
C ASP A 229 7.51 5.20 -21.63
N LEU A 230 6.75 5.94 -22.44
CA LEU A 230 5.42 5.57 -22.95
C LEU A 230 5.41 4.33 -23.86
N ASN A 231 6.58 3.90 -24.33
CA ASN A 231 6.73 2.89 -25.38
C ASN A 231 7.13 1.51 -24.87
N ILE A 232 7.34 1.38 -23.56
CA ILE A 232 7.61 0.09 -22.93
C ILE A 232 6.37 -0.79 -23.08
N GLN A 233 6.62 -2.07 -23.39
CA GLN A 233 5.59 -3.05 -23.67
C GLN A 233 5.34 -3.87 -22.41
N SER A 234 4.09 -3.92 -21.94
CA SER A 234 3.62 -4.84 -20.90
C SER A 234 3.88 -6.32 -21.28
N PRO A 235 3.71 -7.29 -20.36
CA PRO A 235 3.90 -8.71 -20.69
C PRO A 235 3.01 -9.23 -21.83
N ASP A 236 1.86 -8.60 -22.10
CA ASP A 236 1.01 -8.88 -23.28
C ASP A 236 1.36 -8.03 -24.52
N GLY A 237 2.57 -7.47 -24.56
CA GLY A 237 3.16 -6.69 -25.65
C GLY A 237 2.60 -5.27 -25.81
N GLN A 238 1.74 -4.81 -24.91
CA GLN A 238 0.98 -3.57 -25.11
C GLN A 238 1.68 -2.36 -24.49
N THR A 239 1.69 -1.26 -25.22
CA THR A 239 2.14 0.05 -24.69
C THR A 239 1.02 0.77 -23.95
N CYS A 240 1.35 1.88 -23.29
CA CYS A 240 0.39 2.73 -22.59
C CYS A 240 -0.76 3.19 -23.52
N LEU A 241 -0.44 3.46 -24.79
CA LEU A 241 -1.39 3.86 -25.83
C LEU A 241 -2.38 2.74 -26.19
N HIS A 242 -1.93 1.48 -26.23
CA HIS A 242 -2.83 0.34 -26.44
C HIS A 242 -3.85 0.22 -25.30
N LYS A 243 -3.42 0.41 -24.05
CA LYS A 243 -4.31 0.37 -22.88
C LYS A 243 -5.29 1.56 -22.91
N ALA A 244 -4.81 2.77 -23.18
CA ALA A 244 -5.65 3.97 -23.25
C ALA A 244 -6.75 3.88 -24.33
N ILE A 245 -6.41 3.43 -25.54
CA ILE A 245 -7.40 3.23 -26.62
C ILE A 245 -8.44 2.16 -26.22
N LYS A 246 -8.04 1.11 -25.48
CA LYS A 246 -8.98 0.11 -24.97
C LYS A 246 -9.94 0.70 -23.92
N LEU A 247 -9.50 1.63 -23.08
CA LEU A 247 -10.38 2.33 -22.13
C LEU A 247 -11.45 3.16 -22.82
N CYS A 248 -11.15 3.82 -23.96
CA CYS A 248 -12.17 4.49 -24.77
C CYS A 248 -13.30 3.57 -25.27
N ASN A 249 -13.10 2.25 -25.22
CA ASN A 249 -14.09 1.22 -25.58
C ASN A 249 -14.74 0.55 -24.36
N SER A 250 -14.34 0.91 -23.13
CA SER A 250 -14.91 0.36 -21.90
C SER A 250 -16.27 0.99 -21.61
N SER A 251 -17.17 0.22 -21.00
CA SER A 251 -18.40 0.74 -20.40
C SER A 251 -18.17 1.38 -19.03
N GLU A 252 -16.99 1.16 -18.44
CA GLU A 252 -16.60 1.67 -17.13
C GLU A 252 -15.85 2.99 -17.30
N ASN A 253 -16.54 4.11 -17.02
CA ASN A 253 -15.91 5.43 -16.93
C ASN A 253 -15.15 5.53 -15.61
N ILE A 254 -13.92 4.99 -15.62
CA ILE A 254 -12.97 5.00 -14.49
C ILE A 254 -12.02 6.19 -14.54
N VAL A 255 -11.96 6.90 -15.67
CA VAL A 255 -10.99 7.96 -15.93
C VAL A 255 -11.51 9.28 -15.37
N GLN A 256 -10.95 9.70 -14.23
CA GLN A 256 -11.29 11.01 -13.67
C GLN A 256 -10.76 12.14 -14.56
N GLU A 257 -11.60 13.14 -14.80
CA GLU A 257 -11.21 14.34 -15.54
C GLU A 257 -10.16 15.15 -14.77
N SER A 258 -9.00 15.36 -15.37
CA SER A 258 -7.97 16.29 -14.87
C SER A 258 -8.07 17.64 -15.57
N GLU A 259 -7.50 18.67 -14.96
CA GLU A 259 -7.38 20.01 -15.56
C GLU A 259 -6.63 19.97 -16.91
N THR A 260 -5.66 19.08 -17.08
CA THR A 260 -4.90 18.90 -18.33
C THR A 260 -5.80 18.28 -19.42
N LEU A 261 -6.52 17.21 -19.08
CA LEU A 261 -7.40 16.53 -20.04
C LEU A 261 -8.59 17.42 -20.43
N ARG A 262 -9.14 18.21 -19.49
CA ARG A 262 -10.18 19.19 -19.80
C ARG A 262 -9.68 20.26 -20.77
N LYS A 263 -8.47 20.81 -20.55
CA LYS A 263 -7.86 21.77 -21.49
C LYS A 263 -7.63 21.20 -22.88
N ILE A 264 -7.13 19.96 -22.98
CA ILE A 264 -6.98 19.27 -24.27
C ILE A 264 -8.34 19.14 -24.99
N SER A 265 -9.40 18.83 -24.24
CA SER A 265 -10.78 18.78 -24.77
C SER A 265 -11.24 20.17 -25.24
N GLU A 266 -11.11 21.21 -24.40
CA GLU A 266 -11.49 22.60 -24.70
C GLU A 266 -10.73 23.18 -25.91
N GLU A 267 -9.40 23.05 -25.95
CA GLU A 267 -8.52 23.71 -26.93
C GLU A 267 -8.54 23.03 -28.31
N HIS A 268 -8.63 21.69 -28.37
CA HIS A 268 -8.54 20.96 -29.64
C HIS A 268 -9.90 20.45 -30.16
N TYR A 269 -10.90 20.28 -29.29
CA TYR A 269 -12.18 19.63 -29.62
C TYR A 269 -13.41 20.34 -29.00
N GLY A 270 -13.27 21.60 -28.59
CA GLY A 270 -14.39 22.42 -28.11
C GLY A 270 -15.07 21.95 -26.82
N GLY A 271 -14.42 21.07 -26.06
CA GLY A 271 -14.97 20.45 -24.85
C GLY A 271 -15.73 19.14 -25.08
N GLU A 272 -15.76 18.60 -26.31
CA GLU A 272 -16.54 17.40 -26.66
C GLU A 272 -15.82 16.06 -26.43
N LEU A 273 -14.53 16.05 -26.08
CA LEU A 273 -13.83 14.80 -25.72
C LEU A 273 -14.19 14.33 -24.32
N SER A 274 -14.43 13.02 -24.20
CA SER A 274 -14.40 12.35 -22.89
C SER A 274 -12.96 12.23 -22.37
N PRO A 275 -12.76 12.11 -21.03
CA PRO A 275 -11.44 12.00 -20.43
C PRO A 275 -10.57 10.87 -21.01
N GLU A 276 -11.15 9.72 -21.36
CA GLU A 276 -10.41 8.60 -21.98
C GLU A 276 -9.82 8.99 -23.35
N LYS A 277 -10.57 9.75 -24.15
CA LYS A 277 -10.10 10.19 -25.48
C LYS A 277 -9.08 11.33 -25.36
N ALA A 278 -9.28 12.24 -24.41
CA ALA A 278 -8.30 13.26 -24.08
C ALA A 278 -6.98 12.64 -23.58
N LEU A 279 -7.03 11.53 -22.83
CA LEU A 279 -5.85 10.76 -22.42
C LEU A 279 -5.10 10.18 -23.63
N VAL A 280 -5.80 9.64 -24.63
CA VAL A 280 -5.15 9.16 -25.87
C VAL A 280 -4.40 10.31 -26.55
N PHE A 281 -5.02 11.48 -26.69
CA PHE A 281 -4.35 12.67 -27.25
C PHE A 281 -3.13 13.08 -26.41
N TYR A 282 -3.27 13.15 -25.09
CA TYR A 282 -2.18 13.48 -24.17
C TYR A 282 -0.96 12.56 -24.34
N LEU A 283 -1.18 11.24 -24.42
CA LEU A 283 -0.09 10.27 -24.59
C LEU A 283 0.61 10.41 -25.96
N LEU A 284 -0.16 10.73 -27.03
CA LEU A 284 0.40 10.98 -28.36
C LEU A 284 1.31 12.23 -28.37
N GLU A 285 0.87 13.33 -27.76
CA GLU A 285 1.67 14.56 -27.66
C GLU A 285 2.96 14.37 -26.83
N ASN A 286 2.97 13.42 -25.89
CA ASN A 286 4.13 13.11 -25.06
C ASN A 286 4.99 11.95 -25.64
N GLY A 287 4.80 11.56 -26.90
CA GLY A 287 5.70 10.66 -27.62
C GLY A 287 5.38 9.17 -27.55
N ALA A 288 4.11 8.81 -27.31
CA ALA A 288 3.66 7.42 -27.46
C ALA A 288 3.62 7.00 -28.95
N LYS A 289 4.33 5.93 -29.28
CA LYS A 289 4.50 5.43 -30.66
C LYS A 289 3.28 4.69 -31.19
N LEU A 290 3.05 4.86 -32.49
CA LEU A 290 1.96 4.24 -33.25
C LEU A 290 2.32 2.91 -33.92
N ASP A 291 3.61 2.60 -34.04
CA ASP A 291 4.16 1.49 -34.83
C ASP A 291 4.57 0.26 -34.00
N VAL A 292 4.53 0.36 -32.67
CA VAL A 292 4.79 -0.75 -31.74
C VAL A 292 3.63 -1.76 -31.82
N LYS A 293 3.96 -3.04 -31.97
CA LYS A 293 2.98 -4.14 -32.05
C LYS A 293 2.89 -4.93 -30.76
N ASP A 294 1.68 -5.31 -30.37
CA ASP A 294 1.46 -6.27 -29.28
C ASP A 294 1.89 -7.70 -29.62
N GLU A 295 1.83 -8.62 -28.66
CA GLU A 295 2.18 -10.04 -28.87
C GLU A 295 1.35 -10.72 -29.97
N ARG A 296 0.17 -10.19 -30.27
CA ARG A 296 -0.73 -10.67 -31.32
C ARG A 296 -0.47 -10.00 -32.67
N GLY A 297 0.53 -9.12 -32.75
CA GLY A 297 0.94 -8.37 -33.94
C GLY A 297 0.08 -7.14 -34.25
N ASN A 298 -0.80 -6.72 -33.34
CA ASN A 298 -1.70 -5.58 -33.55
C ASN A 298 -1.03 -4.26 -33.18
N LEU A 299 -1.30 -3.23 -33.97
CA LEU A 299 -0.96 -1.84 -33.70
C LEU A 299 -2.05 -1.16 -32.83
N PRO A 300 -1.73 -0.04 -32.13
CA PRO A 300 -2.69 0.72 -31.34
C PRO A 300 -3.97 1.08 -32.10
N ILE A 301 -3.84 1.50 -33.37
CA ILE A 301 -4.97 1.87 -34.25
C ILE A 301 -5.99 0.74 -34.43
N GLN A 302 -5.58 -0.53 -34.37
CA GLN A 302 -6.47 -1.67 -34.57
C GLN A 302 -7.42 -1.88 -33.37
N TYR A 303 -7.15 -1.25 -32.23
CA TYR A 303 -8.04 -1.21 -31.07
C TYR A 303 -9.00 0.00 -31.07
N ALA A 304 -8.79 0.99 -31.93
CA ALA A 304 -9.62 2.18 -32.01
C ALA A 304 -10.94 1.88 -32.77
N LYS A 305 -12.04 1.68 -32.04
CA LYS A 305 -13.38 1.54 -32.66
C LYS A 305 -14.00 2.91 -32.95
N ASP A 306 -13.84 3.84 -32.01
CA ASP A 306 -14.30 5.22 -32.10
C ASP A 306 -13.57 5.98 -33.22
N GLU A 307 -14.31 6.75 -34.02
CA GLU A 307 -13.74 7.42 -35.17
C GLU A 307 -12.85 8.61 -34.78
N VAL A 308 -13.18 9.34 -33.70
CA VAL A 308 -12.34 10.47 -33.23
C VAL A 308 -10.97 9.96 -32.82
N VAL A 309 -10.92 8.81 -32.13
CA VAL A 309 -9.67 8.16 -31.72
C VAL A 309 -8.85 7.68 -32.94
N LYS A 310 -9.49 7.16 -33.99
CA LYS A 310 -8.79 6.84 -35.25
C LYS A 310 -8.21 8.09 -35.90
N GLN A 311 -8.98 9.17 -35.99
CA GLN A 311 -8.52 10.43 -36.60
C GLN A 311 -7.36 11.06 -35.81
N MET A 312 -7.38 11.00 -34.47
CA MET A 312 -6.22 11.38 -33.64
C MET A 312 -4.96 10.63 -34.06
N ILE A 313 -5.03 9.29 -34.10
CA ILE A 313 -3.91 8.42 -34.43
C ILE A 313 -3.41 8.64 -35.86
N LEU A 314 -4.31 8.81 -36.83
CA LEU A 314 -3.96 9.05 -38.24
C LEU A 314 -3.42 10.47 -38.52
N SER A 315 -3.50 11.38 -37.56
CA SER A 315 -3.04 12.77 -37.68
C SER A 315 -1.63 13.02 -37.12
N ARG A 316 -0.88 11.95 -36.84
CA ARG A 316 0.48 11.95 -36.26
C ARG A 316 1.42 11.09 -37.10
#